data_AF-A0A6I3AQ15-F1
#
_entry.id   AF-A0A6I3AQ15-F1
#
_cell.length_a   1.000
_cell.length_b   1.000
_cell.length_c   1.000
_cell.angle_alpha   90.00
_cell.angle_beta   90.00
_cell.angle_gamma   90.00
#
_symmetry.space_group_name_H-M   'P 1'
#
loop_
_entity.id
_entity.type
_entity.pdbx_description
1 polymer ?
#
loop_
_entity_poly.entity_id
_entity_poly.type
_entity_poly.pdbx_seq_one_letter_code
_entity_poly.pdbx_strand_id
1 'polypeptide(L)'
;MPAISLAKAPQPASTDPAQIRNFCIIAHIDHGKSTLADRMLGITEVVDPRNMRAQYLDRMDIERERGITIKSQAVRLPWRSGIDGGEYILNMIDTPGHVDFTYEVSRSLAACEGAVLLVDCAQGIEAQTLANLYLAMENNLTIIPVLNKIDLPNAQPEKFAAELAKLIGCEPEDCLRVSGKTGDGVKELLDEIVKQIPAPKGDPDAPARALIFDSV
;
A
#
# COMPACT_ATOMS: atom_id res chain seq x y z
N MET A 1 -3.25 -13.67 -17.59
CA MET A 1 -2.49 -12.75 -18.48
C MET A 1 -2.73 -11.33 -17.97
N PRO A 2 -1.70 -10.47 -17.88
CA PRO A 2 -1.89 -9.07 -17.50
C PRO A 2 -2.75 -8.34 -18.53
N ALA A 3 -3.58 -7.39 -18.10
CA ALA A 3 -4.52 -6.68 -18.99
C ALA A 3 -3.81 -5.63 -19.84
N ILE A 4 -2.77 -5.01 -19.28
CA ILE A 4 -1.86 -4.14 -20.03
C ILE A 4 -0.87 -5.00 -20.83
N SER A 5 -0.67 -4.65 -22.11
CA SER A 5 0.55 -5.06 -22.81
C SER A 5 1.73 -4.48 -22.05
N LEU A 6 2.45 -5.31 -21.28
CA LEU A 6 3.62 -4.93 -20.48
C LEU A 6 4.61 -4.05 -21.26
N ALA A 7 4.58 -4.06 -22.60
CA ALA A 7 5.33 -3.19 -23.49
C ALA A 7 5.05 -1.68 -23.34
N LYS A 8 3.89 -1.25 -22.82
CA LYS A 8 3.56 0.19 -22.62
C LYS A 8 3.85 0.71 -21.22
N ALA A 9 4.01 -0.17 -20.22
CA ALA A 9 4.40 0.26 -18.88
C ALA A 9 5.93 0.49 -18.83
N PRO A 10 6.42 1.44 -18.02
CA PRO A 10 7.86 1.60 -17.80
C PRO A 10 8.51 0.26 -17.42
N GLN A 11 9.52 -0.16 -18.17
CA GLN A 11 10.11 -1.50 -18.04
C GLN A 11 11.00 -1.59 -16.78
N PRO A 12 11.05 -2.76 -16.13
CA PRO A 12 12.07 -3.03 -15.10
C PRO A 12 13.48 -2.71 -15.61
N ALA A 13 14.33 -2.16 -14.74
CA ALA A 13 15.70 -1.73 -15.03
C ALA A 13 15.90 -0.55 -16.01
N SER A 14 14.85 0.03 -16.60
CA SER A 14 14.96 1.22 -17.47
C SER A 14 14.02 2.37 -17.10
N THR A 15 13.38 2.30 -15.94
CA THR A 15 12.50 3.37 -15.43
C THR A 15 13.33 4.44 -14.75
N ASP A 16 13.04 5.70 -15.07
CA ASP A 16 13.64 6.83 -14.37
C ASP A 16 13.25 6.76 -12.87
N PRO A 17 14.22 6.77 -11.94
CA PRO A 17 13.94 6.80 -10.51
C PRO A 17 12.95 7.89 -10.09
N ALA A 18 12.92 9.03 -10.77
CA ALA A 18 11.98 10.13 -10.48
C ALA A 18 10.50 9.72 -10.65
N GLN A 19 10.23 8.72 -11.49
CA GLN A 19 8.88 8.18 -11.74
C GLN A 19 8.50 7.05 -10.77
N ILE A 20 9.40 6.61 -9.90
CA ILE A 20 9.16 5.49 -9.00
C ILE A 20 8.66 5.97 -7.65
N ARG A 21 7.69 5.26 -7.07
CA ARG A 21 7.27 5.40 -5.67
C ARG A 21 7.27 4.03 -5.01
N ASN A 22 8.11 3.81 -4.01
CA ASN A 22 8.08 2.56 -3.24
C ASN A 22 7.31 2.78 -1.96
N PHE A 23 6.28 1.96 -1.74
CA PHE A 23 5.45 2.06 -0.56
C PHE A 23 4.95 0.70 -0.10
N CYS A 24 4.58 0.62 1.18
CA CYS A 24 3.93 -0.55 1.74
C CYS A 24 2.57 -0.20 2.33
N ILE A 25 1.66 -1.19 2.41
CA ILE A 25 0.40 -1.02 3.14
C ILE A 25 0.56 -1.64 4.52
N ILE A 26 0.32 -0.85 5.58
CA ILE A 26 0.36 -1.29 6.98
C ILE A 26 -1.03 -1.14 7.61
N ALA A 27 -1.46 -2.15 8.35
CA ALA A 27 -2.80 -2.20 8.94
C ALA A 27 -2.83 -3.17 10.12
N HIS A 28 -3.89 -3.10 10.93
CA HIS A 28 -4.26 -4.22 11.81
C HIS A 28 -4.86 -5.37 10.99
N ILE A 29 -4.96 -6.54 11.60
CA ILE A 29 -5.67 -7.70 11.04
C ILE A 29 -7.10 -7.28 10.68
N ASP A 30 -7.61 -7.81 9.56
CA ASP A 30 -8.96 -7.57 9.05
C ASP A 30 -9.33 -6.13 8.69
N HIS A 31 -8.41 -5.16 8.73
CA HIS A 31 -8.66 -3.79 8.27
C HIS A 31 -8.79 -3.65 6.73
N GLY A 32 -8.68 -4.76 5.99
CA GLY A 32 -8.95 -4.80 4.55
C GLY A 32 -7.75 -4.47 3.65
N LYS A 33 -6.53 -4.65 4.17
CA LYS A 33 -5.26 -4.47 3.46
C LYS A 33 -5.18 -5.25 2.14
N SER A 34 -5.41 -6.56 2.16
CA SER A 34 -5.35 -7.40 0.96
C SER A 34 -6.46 -7.05 -0.04
N THR A 35 -7.64 -6.70 0.44
CA THR A 35 -8.74 -6.21 -0.40
C THR A 35 -8.41 -4.89 -1.09
N LEU A 36 -7.73 -3.97 -0.39
CA LEU A 36 -7.26 -2.72 -0.98
C LEU A 36 -6.16 -2.97 -2.02
N ALA A 37 -5.21 -3.86 -1.73
CA ALA A 37 -4.16 -4.26 -2.67
C ALA A 37 -4.76 -4.86 -3.97
N ASP A 38 -5.71 -5.78 -3.84
CA ASP A 38 -6.43 -6.34 -5.00
C ASP A 38 -7.15 -5.26 -5.81
N ARG A 39 -7.75 -4.29 -5.12
CA ARG A 39 -8.44 -3.17 -5.77
C ARG A 39 -7.47 -2.28 -6.55
N MET A 40 -6.29 -2.00 -6.01
CA MET A 40 -5.22 -1.28 -6.70
C MET A 40 -4.76 -2.05 -7.96
N LEU A 41 -4.60 -3.37 -7.88
CA LEU A 41 -4.25 -4.21 -9.04
C LEU A 41 -5.29 -4.16 -10.16
N GLY A 42 -6.57 -4.18 -9.79
CA GLY A 42 -7.67 -4.07 -10.74
C GLY A 42 -7.74 -2.70 -11.42
N ILE A 43 -7.59 -1.61 -10.64
CA ILE A 43 -7.63 -0.24 -11.15
C ILE A 43 -6.44 0.08 -12.06
N THR A 44 -5.28 -0.48 -11.75
CA THR A 44 -4.04 -0.30 -12.52
C THR A 44 -3.93 -1.27 -13.70
N GLU A 45 -4.95 -2.10 -13.93
CA GLU A 45 -5.04 -3.06 -15.04
C GLU A 45 -3.86 -4.04 -15.11
N VAL A 46 -3.16 -4.25 -13.99
CA VAL A 46 -2.05 -5.22 -13.88
C VAL A 46 -2.57 -6.64 -14.05
N VAL A 47 -3.80 -6.90 -13.60
CA VAL A 47 -4.46 -8.20 -13.70
C VAL A 47 -5.74 -8.05 -14.50
N ASP A 48 -5.92 -8.90 -15.52
CA ASP A 48 -7.18 -8.97 -16.26
C ASP A 48 -8.33 -9.31 -15.29
N PRO A 49 -9.46 -8.57 -15.32
CA PRO A 49 -10.62 -8.85 -14.48
C PRO A 49 -11.07 -10.31 -14.47
N ARG A 50 -10.88 -11.04 -15.56
CA ARG A 50 -11.21 -12.48 -15.69
C ARG A 50 -10.29 -13.38 -14.86
N ASN A 51 -9.09 -12.92 -14.56
CA ASN A 51 -8.09 -13.60 -13.74
C ASN A 51 -8.05 -13.09 -12.30
N MET A 52 -8.86 -12.07 -11.97
CA MET A 52 -8.98 -11.57 -10.61
C MET A 52 -9.66 -12.60 -9.72
N ARG A 53 -9.06 -12.83 -8.55
CA ARG A 53 -9.62 -13.60 -7.45
C ARG A 53 -9.48 -12.76 -6.17
N ALA A 54 -10.36 -12.99 -5.20
CA ALA A 54 -10.18 -12.40 -3.88
C ALA A 54 -8.84 -12.87 -3.28
N GLN A 55 -8.15 -11.96 -2.60
CA GLN A 55 -6.82 -12.20 -2.02
C GLN A 55 -5.83 -12.70 -3.07
N TYR A 56 -5.66 -11.91 -4.14
CA TYR A 56 -4.87 -12.32 -5.30
C TYR A 56 -3.41 -12.63 -4.93
N LEU A 57 -2.86 -11.81 -4.04
CA LEU A 57 -1.47 -11.87 -3.57
C LEU A 57 -1.21 -13.01 -2.58
N ASP A 58 -2.23 -13.50 -1.87
CA ASP A 58 -2.08 -14.61 -0.94
C ASP A 58 -1.86 -15.91 -1.75
N ARG A 59 -0.62 -16.39 -1.77
CA ARG A 59 -0.19 -17.53 -2.60
C ARG A 59 -0.30 -18.85 -1.87
N MET A 60 -0.10 -18.86 -0.55
CA MET A 60 -0.09 -20.08 0.25
C MET A 60 -1.53 -20.50 0.58
N ASP A 61 -1.80 -21.81 0.59
CA ASP A 61 -3.15 -22.31 0.92
C ASP A 61 -3.55 -21.91 2.35
N ILE A 62 -2.60 -21.93 3.29
CA ILE A 62 -2.81 -21.53 4.68
C ILE A 62 -3.14 -20.03 4.85
N GLU A 63 -2.64 -19.15 3.97
CA GLU A 63 -3.00 -17.72 3.97
C GLU A 63 -4.48 -17.56 3.64
N ARG A 64 -4.95 -18.28 2.62
CA ARG A 64 -6.35 -18.24 2.19
C ARG A 64 -7.29 -18.90 3.18
N GLU A 65 -6.89 -20.03 3.76
CA GLU A 65 -7.67 -20.72 4.80
C GLU A 65 -7.90 -19.84 6.03
N ARG A 66 -6.89 -19.05 6.41
CA ARG A 66 -6.92 -18.20 7.61
C ARG A 66 -7.29 -16.75 7.35
N GLY A 67 -7.38 -16.33 6.09
CA GLY A 67 -7.67 -14.94 5.71
C GLY A 67 -6.57 -13.94 6.09
N ILE A 68 -5.33 -14.39 6.30
CA ILE A 68 -4.20 -13.56 6.73
C ILE A 68 -3.08 -13.59 5.68
N THR A 69 -2.38 -12.46 5.52
CA THR A 69 -1.13 -12.40 4.76
C THR A 69 0.01 -12.85 5.68
N ILE A 70 0.71 -13.91 5.29
CA ILE A 70 1.85 -14.47 6.04
C ILE A 70 3.15 -13.98 5.41
N LYS A 71 3.22 -13.97 4.07
CA LYS A 71 4.42 -13.58 3.32
C LYS A 71 4.22 -12.32 2.52
N SER A 72 5.14 -11.38 2.67
CA SER A 72 5.13 -10.10 1.96
C SER A 72 5.22 -10.31 0.44
N GLN A 73 4.40 -9.59 -0.34
CA GLN A 73 4.42 -9.65 -1.81
C GLN A 73 4.67 -8.27 -2.40
N ALA A 74 5.70 -8.18 -3.25
CA ALA A 74 6.01 -6.96 -3.99
C ALA A 74 5.31 -6.97 -5.36
N VAL A 75 4.64 -5.88 -5.71
CA VAL A 75 3.94 -5.71 -6.99
C VAL A 75 4.25 -4.34 -7.58
N ARG A 76 4.34 -4.29 -8.91
CA ARG A 76 4.63 -3.10 -9.68
C ARG A 76 3.35 -2.62 -10.37
N LEU A 77 2.90 -1.42 -10.01
CA LEU A 77 1.66 -0.83 -10.47
C LEU A 77 1.96 0.34 -11.42
N PRO A 78 1.69 0.22 -12.74
CA PRO A 78 1.73 1.38 -13.62
C PRO A 78 0.56 2.31 -13.28
N TRP A 79 0.85 3.59 -13.11
CA TRP A 79 -0.17 4.59 -12.81
C TRP A 79 0.05 5.84 -13.64
N ARG A 80 -1.02 6.34 -14.26
CA ARG A 80 -1.02 7.65 -14.90
C ARG A 80 -1.73 8.61 -13.97
N SER A 81 -0.98 9.55 -13.40
CA SER A 81 -1.53 10.41 -12.35
C SER A 81 -2.60 11.37 -12.91
N GLY A 82 -3.69 11.52 -12.18
CA GLY A 82 -4.71 12.54 -12.44
C GLY A 82 -4.26 13.97 -12.09
N ILE A 83 -3.14 14.11 -11.35
CA ILE A 83 -2.64 15.40 -10.88
C ILE A 83 -1.89 16.16 -11.98
N ASP A 84 -0.93 15.49 -12.63
CA ASP A 84 -0.04 16.07 -13.63
C ASP A 84 -0.13 15.37 -15.01
N GLY A 85 -0.88 14.27 -15.11
CA GLY A 85 -0.96 13.44 -16.31
C GLY A 85 0.25 12.57 -16.58
N GLY A 86 1.25 12.58 -15.69
CA GLY A 86 2.52 11.88 -15.78
C GLY A 86 2.40 10.37 -15.56
N GLU A 87 3.38 9.64 -16.08
CA GLU A 87 3.47 8.18 -15.92
C GLU A 87 4.40 7.84 -14.75
N TYR A 88 3.89 7.04 -13.82
CA TYR A 88 4.55 6.63 -12.61
C TYR A 88 4.52 5.10 -12.46
N ILE A 89 5.49 4.59 -11.72
CA ILE A 89 5.53 3.22 -11.24
C ILE A 89 5.41 3.23 -9.73
N LEU A 90 4.34 2.63 -9.23
CA LEU A 90 4.12 2.46 -7.80
C LEU A 90 4.50 1.02 -7.43
N ASN A 91 5.63 0.86 -6.76
CA ASN A 91 6.04 -0.43 -6.21
C ASN A 91 5.39 -0.57 -4.84
N MET A 92 4.42 -1.48 -4.76
CA MET A 92 3.65 -1.77 -3.56
C MET A 92 4.18 -3.04 -2.91
N ILE A 93 4.44 -3.00 -1.61
CA ILE A 93 4.66 -4.20 -0.79
C ILE A 93 3.43 -4.42 0.09
N ASP A 94 2.74 -5.54 -0.14
CA ASP A 94 1.69 -6.00 0.79
C ASP A 94 2.36 -6.66 1.99
N THR A 95 2.15 -6.12 3.19
CA THR A 95 2.81 -6.60 4.42
C THR A 95 1.88 -7.48 5.26
N PRO A 96 2.39 -8.39 6.09
CA PRO A 96 1.57 -9.10 7.07
C PRO A 96 0.91 -8.15 8.08
N GLY A 97 -0.37 -8.38 8.40
CA GLY A 97 -1.08 -7.61 9.42
C GLY A 97 -0.93 -8.14 10.84
N HIS A 98 -0.38 -9.36 11.02
CA HIS A 98 -0.34 -10.05 12.31
C HIS A 98 0.98 -9.81 13.07
N VAL A 99 0.91 -9.66 14.39
CA VAL A 99 2.06 -9.39 15.28
C VAL A 99 3.21 -10.39 15.14
N ASP A 100 2.88 -11.67 14.97
CA ASP A 100 3.87 -12.74 14.82
C ASP A 100 4.81 -12.55 13.61
N PHE A 101 4.44 -11.69 12.65
CA PHE A 101 5.23 -11.42 11.43
C PHE A 101 5.86 -10.02 11.42
N THR A 102 6.08 -9.42 12.59
CA THR A 102 6.73 -8.09 12.73
C THR A 102 8.08 -8.01 12.00
N TYR A 103 8.84 -9.12 11.91
CA TYR A 103 10.10 -9.16 11.17
C TYR A 103 9.91 -8.94 9.65
N GLU A 104 8.85 -9.47 9.05
CA GLU A 104 8.52 -9.22 7.65
C GLU A 104 8.08 -7.79 7.40
N VAL A 105 7.27 -7.24 8.30
CA VAL A 105 6.83 -5.84 8.26
C VAL A 105 8.03 -4.91 8.30
N SER A 106 8.96 -5.13 9.24
CA SER A 106 10.18 -4.31 9.38
C SER A 106 11.05 -4.31 8.12
N ARG A 107 11.28 -5.48 7.50
CA ARG A 107 12.06 -5.56 6.25
C ARG A 107 11.36 -4.87 5.07
N SER A 108 10.04 -4.96 5.01
CA SER A 108 9.25 -4.29 3.98
C SER A 108 9.31 -2.77 4.12
N LEU A 109 9.19 -2.27 5.35
CA LEU A 109 9.31 -0.85 5.66
C LEU A 109 10.69 -0.29 5.24
N ALA A 110 11.76 -1.04 5.51
CA ALA A 110 13.12 -0.64 5.16
C ALA A 110 13.38 -0.56 3.64
N ALA A 111 12.50 -1.12 2.81
CA ALA A 111 12.59 -1.11 1.36
C ALA A 111 11.70 -0.04 0.70
N CYS A 112 11.05 0.82 1.48
CA CYS A 112 10.07 1.81 0.99
C CYS A 112 10.45 3.23 1.39
N GLU A 113 9.89 4.21 0.69
CA GLU A 113 9.98 5.64 1.04
C GLU A 113 8.70 6.15 1.73
N GLY A 114 7.61 5.38 1.68
CA GLY A 114 6.36 5.70 2.35
C GLY A 114 5.52 4.49 2.74
N ALA A 115 4.50 4.74 3.55
CA ALA A 115 3.58 3.73 4.05
C ALA A 115 2.14 4.26 4.02
N VAL A 116 1.22 3.43 3.52
CA VAL A 116 -0.22 3.65 3.62
C VAL A 116 -0.69 3.04 4.95
N LEU A 117 -1.10 3.89 5.90
CA LEU A 117 -1.62 3.46 7.19
C LEU A 117 -3.13 3.28 7.12
N LEU A 118 -3.56 2.03 7.07
CA LEU A 118 -4.95 1.65 6.85
C LEU A 118 -5.70 1.37 8.15
N VAL A 119 -6.79 2.09 8.37
CA VAL A 119 -7.67 1.98 9.54
C VAL A 119 -9.09 1.67 9.11
N ASP A 120 -9.71 0.66 9.72
CA ASP A 120 -11.11 0.32 9.44
C ASP A 120 -12.06 1.36 10.08
N CYS A 121 -12.92 1.98 9.29
CA CYS A 121 -13.92 2.94 9.77
C CYS A 121 -14.97 2.35 10.70
N ALA A 122 -15.10 1.03 10.83
CA ALA A 122 -16.03 0.38 11.74
C ALA A 122 -15.38 -0.02 13.08
N GLN A 123 -14.08 -0.32 13.08
CA GLN A 123 -13.35 -0.81 14.26
C GLN A 123 -12.52 0.30 14.92
N GLY A 124 -11.86 1.14 14.12
CA GLY A 124 -11.00 2.21 14.60
C GLY A 124 -9.54 1.81 14.75
N ILE A 125 -8.81 2.56 15.57
CA ILE A 125 -7.37 2.38 15.77
C ILE A 125 -7.15 1.26 16.80
N GLU A 126 -6.39 0.25 16.38
CA GLU A 126 -6.07 -0.91 17.20
C GLU A 126 -4.59 -0.90 17.64
N ALA A 127 -4.23 -1.75 18.60
CA ALA A 127 -2.87 -1.79 19.14
C ALA A 127 -1.80 -2.07 18.06
N GLN A 128 -2.10 -2.88 17.05
CA GLN A 128 -1.17 -3.19 15.96
C GLN A 128 -1.04 -2.03 14.96
N THR A 129 -2.09 -1.22 14.78
CA THR A 129 -2.02 0.02 14.01
C THR A 129 -0.96 0.94 14.60
N LEU A 130 -0.95 1.08 15.93
CA LEU A 130 0.06 1.87 16.65
C LEU A 130 1.46 1.29 16.49
N ALA A 131 1.63 -0.03 16.69
CA ALA A 131 2.92 -0.68 16.57
C ALA A 131 3.53 -0.48 15.16
N ASN A 132 2.73 -0.67 14.11
CA ASN A 132 3.18 -0.49 12.73
C ASN A 132 3.45 0.97 12.39
N LEU A 133 2.65 1.91 12.92
CA LEU A 133 2.90 3.35 12.77
C LEU A 133 4.27 3.73 13.36
N TYR A 134 4.58 3.30 14.58
CA TYR A 134 5.88 3.61 15.19
C TYR A 134 7.05 3.02 14.39
N LEU A 135 6.93 1.79 13.89
CA LEU A 135 7.95 1.20 13.02
C LEU A 135 8.13 2.01 11.72
N ALA A 136 7.06 2.51 11.11
CA ALA A 136 7.15 3.36 9.93
C ALA A 136 7.82 4.71 10.23
N MET A 137 7.52 5.31 11.38
CA MET A 137 8.16 6.56 11.83
C MET A 137 9.64 6.38 12.12
N GLU A 138 10.03 5.27 12.77
CA GLU A 138 11.45 4.93 13.02
C GLU A 138 12.24 4.78 11.72
N ASN A 139 11.60 4.33 10.65
CA ASN A 139 12.19 4.23 9.30
C ASN A 139 12.09 5.54 8.49
N ASN A 140 11.61 6.64 9.10
CA ASN A 140 11.42 7.94 8.44
C ASN A 140 10.56 7.87 7.17
N LEU A 141 9.56 6.98 7.15
CA LEU A 141 8.66 6.84 6.01
C LEU A 141 7.64 7.98 5.96
N THR A 142 7.29 8.39 4.75
CA THR A 142 6.12 9.25 4.55
C THR A 142 4.85 8.47 4.82
N ILE A 143 4.05 8.88 5.80
CA ILE A 143 2.84 8.16 6.20
C ILE A 143 1.61 8.82 5.57
N ILE A 144 0.84 8.04 4.82
CA ILE A 144 -0.45 8.46 4.27
C ILE A 144 -1.57 7.82 5.09
N PRO A 145 -2.32 8.58 5.90
CA PRO A 145 -3.45 8.06 6.66
C PRO A 145 -4.63 7.71 5.75
N VAL A 146 -5.14 6.49 5.87
CA VAL A 146 -6.25 6.00 5.06
C VAL A 146 -7.30 5.31 5.93
N LEU A 147 -8.53 5.76 5.78
CA LEU A 147 -9.74 5.23 6.38
C LEU A 147 -10.45 4.30 5.39
N ASN A 148 -10.47 3.00 5.68
CA ASN A 148 -11.05 1.97 4.83
C ASN A 148 -12.48 1.59 5.26
N LYS A 149 -13.17 0.84 4.39
CA LYS A 149 -14.51 0.28 4.62
C LYS A 149 -15.58 1.35 4.89
N ILE A 150 -15.45 2.50 4.23
CA ILE A 150 -16.45 3.58 4.27
C ILE A 150 -17.83 3.15 3.73
N ASP A 151 -17.88 2.04 3.00
CA ASP A 151 -19.12 1.44 2.49
C ASP A 151 -19.95 0.72 3.55
N LEU A 152 -19.40 0.47 4.74
CA LEU A 152 -20.13 -0.21 5.81
C LEU A 152 -21.15 0.72 6.49
N PRO A 153 -22.35 0.23 6.82
CA PRO A 153 -23.41 1.05 7.42
C PRO A 153 -23.05 1.59 8.83
N ASN A 154 -22.12 0.94 9.53
CA ASN A 154 -21.62 1.34 10.84
C ASN A 154 -20.29 2.10 10.77
N ALA A 155 -19.81 2.46 9.58
CA ALA A 155 -18.59 3.25 9.41
C ALA A 155 -18.73 4.64 10.04
N GLN A 156 -17.69 5.10 10.73
CA GLN A 156 -17.61 6.40 11.39
C GLN A 156 -16.38 7.20 10.89
N PRO A 157 -16.32 7.56 9.59
CA PRO A 157 -15.13 8.15 9.01
C PRO A 157 -14.77 9.50 9.63
N GLU A 158 -15.73 10.34 10.02
CA GLU A 158 -15.45 11.63 10.66
C GLU A 158 -14.78 11.46 12.03
N LYS A 159 -15.28 10.51 12.82
CA LYS A 159 -14.73 10.20 14.15
C LYS A 159 -13.29 9.69 14.02
N PHE A 160 -13.09 8.68 13.19
CA PHE A 160 -11.78 8.03 13.06
C PHE A 160 -10.77 8.89 12.30
N ALA A 161 -11.21 9.80 11.42
CA ALA A 161 -10.34 10.84 10.87
C ALA A 161 -9.75 11.71 11.98
N ALA A 162 -10.58 12.21 12.90
CA ALA A 162 -10.10 13.05 14.00
C ALA A 162 -9.13 12.31 14.93
N GLU A 163 -9.40 11.03 15.23
CA GLU A 163 -8.50 10.20 16.05
C GLU A 163 -7.16 9.92 15.35
N LEU A 164 -7.20 9.55 14.07
CA LEU A 164 -6.01 9.22 13.28
C LEU A 164 -5.15 10.46 13.01
N ALA A 165 -5.79 11.58 12.70
CA ALA A 165 -5.14 12.87 12.50
C ALA A 165 -4.40 13.34 13.76
N LYS A 166 -5.04 13.23 14.92
CA LYS A 166 -4.41 13.54 16.21
C LYS A 166 -3.21 12.64 16.51
N LEU A 167 -3.28 11.38 16.13
CA LEU A 167 -2.21 10.41 16.36
C LEU A 167 -0.97 10.69 15.50
N ILE A 168 -1.18 11.05 14.23
CA ILE A 168 -0.09 11.30 13.27
C ILE A 168 0.42 12.75 13.36
N GLY A 169 -0.42 13.67 13.83
CA GLY A 169 -0.13 15.11 13.85
C GLY A 169 -0.46 15.80 12.52
N CYS A 170 -1.52 15.37 11.84
CA CYS A 170 -2.07 16.02 10.65
C CYS A 170 -3.50 16.52 10.90
N GLU A 171 -4.16 17.07 9.87
CA GLU A 171 -5.56 17.48 9.96
C GLU A 171 -6.50 16.33 9.58
N PRO A 172 -7.74 16.28 10.10
CA PRO A 172 -8.72 15.25 9.74
C PRO A 172 -9.01 15.16 8.24
N GLU A 173 -8.89 16.27 7.52
CA GLU A 173 -9.08 16.37 6.07
C GLU A 173 -7.96 15.69 5.27
N ASP A 174 -6.78 15.49 5.87
CA ASP A 174 -5.67 14.77 5.26
C ASP A 174 -5.90 13.24 5.25
N CYS A 175 -6.85 12.74 6.05
CA CYS A 175 -7.20 11.32 6.12
C CYS A 175 -8.06 10.92 4.93
N LEU A 176 -7.46 10.19 3.98
CA LEU A 176 -8.16 9.72 2.78
C LEU A 176 -9.21 8.67 3.14
N ARG A 177 -10.35 8.75 2.49
CA ARG A 177 -11.49 7.85 2.69
C ARG A 177 -11.58 6.91 1.51
N VAL A 178 -11.49 5.61 1.74
CA VAL A 178 -11.50 4.60 0.68
C VAL A 178 -12.40 3.42 1.03
N SER A 179 -12.83 2.71 0.00
CA SER A 179 -13.35 1.36 0.13
C SER A 179 -12.58 0.44 -0.81
N GLY A 180 -11.78 -0.48 -0.23
CA GLY A 180 -11.18 -1.56 -1.02
C GLY A 180 -12.25 -2.42 -1.72
N LYS A 181 -13.45 -2.54 -1.12
CA LYS A 181 -14.54 -3.34 -1.66
C LYS A 181 -15.19 -2.71 -2.89
N THR A 182 -15.56 -1.44 -2.84
CA THR A 182 -16.25 -0.77 -3.98
C THR A 182 -15.26 -0.13 -4.95
N GLY A 183 -14.05 0.21 -4.49
CA GLY A 183 -13.07 0.99 -5.23
C GLY A 183 -13.17 2.51 -5.05
N ASP A 184 -14.14 2.96 -4.25
CA ASP A 184 -14.31 4.39 -3.93
C ASP A 184 -13.06 4.94 -3.22
N GLY A 185 -12.61 6.13 -3.62
CA GLY A 185 -11.41 6.81 -3.11
C GLY A 185 -10.05 6.19 -3.48
N VAL A 186 -10.02 5.02 -4.13
CA VAL A 186 -8.74 4.31 -4.38
C VAL A 186 -7.92 4.97 -5.48
N LYS A 187 -8.54 5.63 -6.47
CA LYS A 187 -7.79 6.36 -7.51
C LYS A 187 -7.13 7.60 -6.93
N GLU A 188 -7.87 8.32 -6.09
CA GLU A 188 -7.42 9.48 -5.34
C GLU A 188 -6.25 9.10 -4.42
N LEU A 189 -6.31 7.92 -3.79
CA LEU A 189 -5.19 7.38 -3.01
C LEU A 189 -3.94 7.12 -3.86
N LEU A 190 -4.09 6.55 -5.07
CA LEU A 190 -2.95 6.34 -5.98
C LEU A 190 -2.31 7.66 -6.41
N ASP A 191 -3.11 8.69 -6.63
CA ASP A 191 -2.63 10.04 -6.91
C ASP A 191 -1.95 10.69 -5.70
N GLU A 192 -2.48 10.51 -4.50
CA GLU A 192 -1.85 11.05 -3.29
C GLU A 192 -0.52 10.33 -2.97
N ILE A 193 -0.41 9.03 -3.29
CA ILE A 193 0.86 8.29 -3.23
C ILE A 193 1.92 8.95 -4.14
N VAL A 194 1.55 9.32 -5.37
CA VAL A 194 2.47 10.02 -6.30
C VAL A 194 2.94 11.36 -5.73
N LYS A 195 2.00 12.11 -5.14
CA LYS A 195 2.20 13.46 -4.61
C LYS A 195 3.04 13.50 -3.34
N GLN A 196 2.79 12.61 -2.38
CA GLN A 196 3.42 12.68 -1.06
C GLN A 196 4.69 11.84 -0.95
N ILE A 197 4.70 10.62 -1.51
CA ILE A 197 5.85 9.72 -1.34
C ILE A 197 6.99 10.22 -2.22
N PRO A 198 8.22 10.36 -1.69
CA PRO A 198 9.34 10.80 -2.51
C PRO A 198 9.82 9.69 -3.45
N ALA A 199 10.46 10.08 -4.53
CA ALA A 199 11.19 9.15 -5.38
C ALA A 199 12.37 8.50 -4.63
N PRO A 200 12.71 7.23 -4.91
CA PRO A 200 13.90 6.61 -4.36
C PRO A 200 15.16 7.38 -4.76
N LYS A 201 16.11 7.45 -3.83
CA LYS A 201 17.39 8.14 -4.05
C LYS A 201 18.51 7.12 -4.23
N GLY A 202 19.40 7.40 -5.18
CA GLY A 202 20.55 6.56 -5.46
C GLY A 202 21.58 7.29 -6.32
N ASP A 203 22.77 6.70 -6.41
CA ASP A 203 23.86 7.15 -7.27
C ASP A 203 24.11 6.06 -8.34
N PRO A 204 23.79 6.33 -9.62
CA PRO A 204 24.01 5.37 -10.71
C PRO A 204 25.47 4.99 -10.92
N ASP A 205 26.42 5.85 -10.52
CA ASP A 205 27.85 5.66 -10.72
C ASP A 205 28.53 4.96 -9.52
N ALA A 206 27.82 4.81 -8.40
CA ALA A 206 28.32 4.13 -7.21
C ALA A 206 28.29 2.59 -7.37
N PRO A 207 29.07 1.85 -6.55
CA PRO A 207 28.99 0.38 -6.52
C PRO A 207 27.57 -0.11 -6.24
N ALA A 208 27.14 -1.13 -6.97
CA ALA A 208 25.81 -1.71 -6.82
C ALA A 208 25.57 -2.18 -5.38
N ARG A 209 24.46 -1.72 -4.79
CA ARG A 209 23.97 -2.14 -3.48
C ARG A 209 22.50 -2.52 -3.60
N ALA A 210 22.12 -3.64 -2.99
CA ALA A 210 20.75 -4.11 -2.97
C ALA A 210 20.43 -4.68 -1.58
N LEU A 211 19.23 -4.38 -1.10
CA LEU A 211 18.66 -5.01 0.10
C LEU A 211 17.84 -6.23 -0.33
N ILE A 212 18.23 -7.41 0.15
CA ILE A 212 17.41 -8.62 0.01
C ILE A 212 16.40 -8.61 1.15
N PHE A 213 15.17 -8.16 0.88
CA PHE A 213 14.10 -8.11 1.87
C PHE A 213 13.24 -9.39 1.89
N ASP A 214 13.31 -10.21 0.84
CA ASP A 214 12.70 -11.54 0.77
C ASP A 214 13.55 -12.52 -0.07
N SER A 215 13.49 -13.81 0.24
CA SER A 215 14.08 -14.91 -0.52
C SER A 215 13.12 -16.11 -0.49
N VAL A 216 13.05 -16.86 -1.59
CA VAL A 216 12.16 -18.03 -1.76
C VAL A 216 12.98 -19.29 -1.92
#